data_AF-A0A5C7URN2-F1
#
_entry.id   AF-A0A5C7URN2-F1
#
_cell.length_a   1.000
_cell.length_b   1.000
_cell.length_c   1.000
_cell.angle_alpha   90.00
_cell.angle_beta   90.00
_cell.angle_gamma   90.00
#
_symmetry.space_group_name_H-M   'P 1'
#
loop_
_entity.id
_entity.type
_entity.pdbx_description
1 polymer ?
#
loop_
_entity_poly.entity_id
_entity_poly.type
_entity_poly.pdbx_seq_one_letter_code
_entity_poly.pdbx_strand_id
1 'polypeptide(L)'
;MLTVTEKAKNKIEKLMQESHLSSTYFLRVSVQGGGCSGLSYKLDFDNEQKPGDQFFEDKGIHIVLDMKSFLYLSGTELDFSDGLNGKGFSFHNPNASRTCGCGESFSI
;
A
#
# COMPACT_ATOMS: atom_id res chain seq x y z
N MET A 1 -7.54 -6.23 -7.90
CA MET A 1 -6.09 -6.14 -7.57
C MET A 1 -5.77 -4.71 -7.17
N LEU A 2 -4.72 -4.49 -6.37
CA LEU A 2 -4.27 -3.15 -6.00
C LEU A 2 -3.36 -2.61 -7.12
N THR A 3 -3.49 -1.34 -7.45
CA THR A 3 -2.66 -0.64 -8.46
C THR A 3 -1.84 0.46 -7.81
N VAL A 4 -0.80 0.92 -8.51
CA VAL A 4 0.04 2.06 -8.08
C VAL A 4 0.02 3.14 -9.14
N THR A 5 0.06 4.41 -8.76
CA THR A 5 0.28 5.51 -9.72
C THR A 5 1.74 5.57 -10.16
N GLU A 6 2.05 6.30 -11.24
CA GLU A 6 3.45 6.56 -11.64
C GLU A 6 4.24 7.28 -10.54
N LYS A 7 3.58 8.18 -9.79
CA LYS A 7 4.22 8.91 -8.68
C LYS A 7 4.56 7.96 -7.54
N ALA A 8 3.62 7.10 -7.15
CA ALA A 8 3.85 6.09 -6.13
C ALA A 8 4.99 5.15 -6.55
N LYS A 9 4.94 4.63 -7.78
CA LYS A 9 5.98 3.78 -8.36
C LYS A 9 7.37 4.42 -8.24
N ASN A 10 7.55 5.64 -8.76
CA ASN A 10 8.82 6.35 -8.69
C ASN A 10 9.30 6.57 -7.24
N LYS A 11 8.37 6.85 -6.32
CA LYS A 11 8.72 7.02 -4.91
C LYS A 11 9.14 5.70 -4.25
N ILE A 12 8.45 4.60 -4.56
CA ILE A 12 8.76 3.25 -4.07
C ILE A 12 10.16 2.86 -4.53
N GLU A 13 10.47 2.97 -5.83
CA GLU A 13 11.80 2.66 -6.37
C GLU A 13 12.90 3.48 -5.68
N LYS A 14 12.66 4.79 -5.49
CA LYS A 14 13.58 5.66 -4.76
C LYS A 14 13.81 5.19 -3.32
N LEU A 15 12.76 4.81 -2.59
CA LEU A 15 12.87 4.32 -1.21
C LEU A 15 13.63 2.98 -1.14
N MET A 16 13.41 2.09 -2.11
CA MET A 16 14.17 0.83 -2.22
C MET A 16 15.65 1.08 -2.46
N GLN A 17 15.99 2.01 -3.36
CA GLN A 17 17.37 2.41 -3.64
C GLN A 17 18.05 3.06 -2.43
N GLU A 18 17.37 4.00 -1.76
CA GLU A 18 17.86 4.68 -0.54
C GLU A 18 18.10 3.69 0.61
N SER A 19 17.32 2.61 0.66
CA SER A 19 17.42 1.57 1.69
C SER A 19 18.31 0.39 1.27
N HIS A 20 18.99 0.49 0.12
CA HIS A 20 19.85 -0.56 -0.46
C HIS A 20 19.17 -1.94 -0.58
N LEU A 21 17.86 -1.95 -0.87
CA LEU A 21 17.10 -3.19 -1.02
C LEU A 21 17.33 -3.80 -2.42
N SER A 22 17.58 -5.10 -2.46
CA SER A 22 17.73 -5.88 -3.70
C SER A 22 16.38 -6.14 -4.38
N SER A 23 16.43 -6.63 -5.62
CA SER A 23 15.25 -7.06 -6.39
C SER A 23 14.46 -8.21 -5.78
N THR A 24 14.97 -8.83 -4.71
CA THR A 24 14.27 -9.87 -3.95
C THR A 24 13.19 -9.30 -3.02
N TYR A 25 13.19 -7.98 -2.79
CA TYR A 25 12.19 -7.30 -1.99
C TYR A 25 10.96 -6.93 -2.82
N PHE A 26 9.81 -6.95 -2.17
CA PHE A 26 8.52 -6.53 -2.70
C PHE A 26 7.83 -5.57 -1.73
N LEU A 27 6.88 -4.78 -2.25
CA LEU A 27 6.03 -3.93 -1.43
C LEU A 27 4.91 -4.77 -0.81
N ARG A 28 4.90 -4.88 0.52
CA ARG A 28 3.79 -5.46 1.27
C ARG A 28 2.81 -4.38 1.66
N VAL A 29 1.54 -4.57 1.29
CA VAL A 29 0.44 -3.72 1.76
C VAL A 29 -0.49 -4.56 2.63
N SER A 30 -0.75 -4.10 3.84
CA SER A 30 -1.58 -4.83 4.80
C SER A 30 -2.61 -3.92 5.47
N VAL A 31 -3.69 -4.53 5.96
CA VAL A 31 -4.71 -3.87 6.80
C VAL A 31 -4.56 -4.33 8.23
N GLN A 32 -4.36 -3.37 9.13
CA GLN A 32 -4.29 -3.61 10.57
C GLN A 32 -5.53 -3.05 11.26
N GLY A 33 -5.92 -3.67 12.38
CA GLY A 33 -6.95 -3.09 13.24
C GLY A 33 -6.37 -1.90 14.01
N GLY A 34 -7.10 -0.80 14.08
CA GLY A 34 -6.68 0.42 14.77
C GLY A 34 -6.95 1.70 13.96
N GLY A 35 -6.34 2.80 14.39
CA GLY A 35 -6.56 4.12 13.79
C GLY A 35 -7.91 4.74 14.17
N CYS A 36 -8.13 5.97 13.72
CA CYS A 36 -9.32 6.76 14.05
C CYS A 36 -10.63 6.16 13.52
N SER A 37 -10.55 5.32 12.48
CA SER A 37 -11.71 4.74 11.79
C SER A 37 -11.82 3.21 11.94
N GLY A 38 -10.94 2.57 12.71
CA GLY A 38 -11.01 1.16 13.09
C GLY A 38 -10.14 0.21 12.25
N LEU A 39 -9.82 0.57 11.01
CA LEU A 39 -8.80 -0.11 10.19
C LEU A 39 -7.75 0.89 9.70
N SER A 40 -6.49 0.45 9.60
CA SER A 40 -5.39 1.26 9.09
C SER A 40 -4.62 0.54 7.99
N TYR A 41 -4.12 1.29 7.02
CA TYR A 41 -3.20 0.78 6.01
C TYR A 41 -1.78 0.70 6.57
N LYS A 42 -1.03 -0.34 6.18
CA LYS A 42 0.40 -0.46 6.46
C LYS A 42 1.15 -0.78 5.17
N LEU A 43 2.23 -0.06 4.93
CA LEU A 43 3.21 -0.33 3.87
C LEU A 43 4.51 -0.84 4.51
N ASP A 44 5.11 -1.86 3.91
CA ASP A 44 6.39 -2.40 4.32
C ASP A 44 7.17 -2.92 3.11
N PHE A 45 8.49 -2.99 3.20
CA PHE A 45 9.30 -3.74 2.25
C PHE A 45 9.66 -5.08 2.88
N ASP A 46 9.24 -6.16 2.22
CA ASP A 46 9.39 -7.52 2.72
C ASP A 46 10.04 -8.38 1.61
N ASN A 47 10.71 -9.45 2.02
CA ASN A 47 11.35 -10.43 1.14
C ASN A 47 10.97 -11.87 1.53
N GLU A 48 10.07 -12.04 2.50
CA GLU A 48 9.59 -13.34 2.96
C GLU A 48 8.14 -13.59 2.50
N GLN A 49 7.96 -14.65 1.70
CA GLN A 49 6.64 -15.08 1.28
C GLN A 49 5.93 -15.84 2.40
N LYS A 50 4.65 -15.54 2.63
CA LYS A 50 3.83 -16.13 3.70
C LYS A 50 2.68 -16.93 3.10
N PRO A 51 2.21 -18.00 3.76
CA PRO A 51 1.05 -18.76 3.28
C PRO A 51 -0.19 -17.87 3.12
N GLY A 52 -0.82 -17.94 1.94
CA GLY A 52 -2.00 -17.14 1.61
C GLY A 52 -1.71 -15.75 1.05
N ASP A 53 -0.44 -15.38 0.90
CA ASP A 53 -0.05 -14.16 0.19
C ASP A 53 -0.56 -14.18 -1.27
N GLN A 54 -1.08 -13.05 -1.70
CA GLN A 54 -1.47 -12.76 -3.08
C GLN A 54 -0.43 -11.83 -3.68
N PHE A 55 0.32 -12.35 -4.66
CA PHE A 55 1.34 -11.60 -5.39
C PHE A 55 0.78 -11.07 -6.70
N PHE A 56 1.10 -9.82 -7.01
CA PHE A 56 0.81 -9.22 -8.31
C PHE A 56 1.85 -8.14 -8.61
N GLU A 57 1.89 -7.74 -9.88
CA GLU A 57 2.81 -6.72 -10.36
C GLU A 57 2.01 -5.61 -11.01
N ASP A 58 2.37 -4.36 -10.69
CA ASP A 58 1.86 -3.20 -11.40
C ASP A 58 3.02 -2.23 -11.65
N LYS A 59 3.18 -1.83 -12.92
CA LYS A 59 4.24 -0.90 -13.37
C LYS A 59 5.66 -1.32 -12.93
N GLY A 60 5.94 -2.62 -12.87
CA GLY A 60 7.23 -3.16 -12.46
C GLY A 60 7.45 -3.23 -10.94
N ILE A 61 6.47 -2.84 -10.13
CA ILE A 61 6.52 -3.00 -8.67
C ILE A 61 5.89 -4.34 -8.32
N HIS A 62 6.67 -5.21 -7.67
CA HIS A 62 6.14 -6.42 -7.04
C HIS A 62 5.40 -6.06 -5.77
N ILE A 63 4.12 -6.43 -5.70
CA ILE A 63 3.22 -6.10 -4.59
C ILE A 63 2.68 -7.40 -4.00
N VAL A 64 2.60 -7.45 -2.68
CA VAL A 64 1.99 -8.56 -1.95
C VAL A 64 0.92 -8.08 -0.97
N LEU A 65 -0.18 -8.81 -0.91
CA LEU A 65 -1.23 -8.68 0.09
C LEU A 65 -1.41 -10.02 0.81
N ASP A 66 -1.53 -10.01 2.13
CA ASP A 66 -2.05 -11.20 2.82
C ASP A 66 -3.54 -11.41 2.48
N MET A 67 -4.04 -12.63 2.66
CA MET A 67 -5.42 -13.01 2.31
C MET A 67 -6.48 -12.08 2.91
N LYS A 68 -6.31 -11.65 4.17
CA LYS A 68 -7.26 -10.74 4.84
C LYS A 68 -7.22 -9.38 4.17
N SER A 69 -6.03 -8.82 3.98
CA SER A 69 -5.83 -7.52 3.36
C SER A 69 -6.33 -7.47 1.92
N PHE A 70 -6.20 -8.56 1.16
CA PHE A 70 -6.73 -8.67 -0.20
C PHE A 70 -8.24 -8.39 -0.28
N LEU A 71 -9.02 -8.86 0.70
CA LEU A 71 -10.47 -8.64 0.74
C LEU A 71 -10.85 -7.17 0.93
N TYR A 72 -10.03 -6.39 1.65
CA TYR A 72 -10.28 -4.97 1.93
C TYR A 72 -9.70 -4.02 0.87
N LEU A 73 -8.68 -4.48 0.14
CA LEU A 73 -7.86 -3.63 -0.73
C LEU A 73 -8.03 -3.94 -2.22
N SER A 74 -8.92 -4.86 -2.59
CA SER A 74 -9.16 -5.16 -3.99
C SER A 74 -9.74 -3.94 -4.71
N GLY A 75 -9.06 -3.48 -5.77
CA GLY A 75 -9.47 -2.29 -6.53
C GLY A 75 -8.95 -0.98 -5.94
N THR A 76 -8.18 -1.03 -4.85
CA THR A 76 -7.51 0.15 -4.29
C THR A 76 -6.38 0.61 -5.18
N GLU A 77 -6.22 1.92 -5.34
CA GLU A 77 -5.04 2.53 -5.95
C GLU A 77 -4.18 3.22 -4.89
N LEU A 78 -2.88 2.94 -4.91
CA LEU A 78 -1.86 3.59 -4.09
C LEU A 78 -1.22 4.74 -4.87
N ASP A 79 -1.35 5.95 -4.36
CA ASP A 79 -0.74 7.16 -4.89
C ASP A 79 0.32 7.73 -3.93
N PHE A 80 1.13 8.66 -4.42
CA PHE A 80 2.05 9.44 -3.60
C PHE A 80 1.89 10.93 -3.90
N SER A 81 1.56 11.69 -2.87
CA SER A 81 1.51 13.14 -2.90
C SER A 81 2.78 13.73 -2.30
N ASP A 82 3.38 14.68 -3.01
CA ASP A 82 4.48 15.54 -2.58
C ASP A 82 4.05 17.02 -2.49
N GLY A 83 2.75 17.29 -2.58
CA GLY A 83 2.19 18.64 -2.54
C GLY A 83 2.21 19.31 -1.16
N LEU A 84 1.94 20.61 -1.15
CA LEU A 84 1.91 21.45 0.07
C LEU A 84 0.91 20.95 1.14
N ASN A 85 -0.13 20.23 0.72
CA ASN A 85 -1.22 19.75 1.57
C ASN A 85 -0.96 18.36 2.17
N GLY A 86 0.20 17.75 1.90
CA GLY A 86 0.55 16.45 2.46
C GLY A 86 1.63 15.76 1.65
N LYS A 87 2.70 15.38 2.34
CA LYS A 87 3.75 14.52 1.82
C LYS A 87 3.51 13.10 2.33
N GLY A 88 3.22 12.16 1.44
CA GLY A 88 3.00 10.79 1.86
C GLY A 88 2.29 9.94 0.81
N PHE A 89 2.22 8.65 1.11
CA PHE A 89 1.39 7.72 0.37
C PHE A 89 -0.09 7.94 0.72
N SER A 90 -0.96 7.84 -0.28
CA SER A 90 -2.41 7.94 -0.12
C SER A 90 -3.11 6.77 -0.80
N PHE A 91 -4.21 6.32 -0.19
CA PHE A 91 -4.98 5.19 -0.68
C PHE A 91 -6.33 5.64 -1.22
N HIS A 92 -6.60 5.32 -2.47
CA HIS A 92 -7.93 5.46 -3.08
C HIS A 92 -8.62 4.10 -3.02
N ASN A 93 -9.26 3.80 -1.89
CA ASN A 93 -9.91 2.51 -1.65
C ASN A 93 -11.41 2.58 -1.96
N PRO A 94 -11.90 1.95 -3.03
CA PRO A 94 -13.33 1.96 -3.37
C PRO A 94 -14.19 1.16 -2.38
N ASN A 95 -13.57 0.34 -1.52
CA ASN A 95 -14.27 -0.46 -0.51
C ASN A 95 -14.47 0.29 0.81
N ALA A 96 -13.85 1.46 0.99
CA ALA A 96 -13.97 2.25 2.22
C ALA A 96 -15.28 3.06 2.24
N SER A 97 -16.09 2.89 3.29
CA SER A 97 -17.30 3.71 3.51
C SER A 97 -16.98 5.05 4.17
N ARG A 98 -15.91 5.12 4.96
CA ARG A 98 -15.34 6.37 5.48
C ARG A 98 -13.83 6.29 5.53
N THR A 99 -13.20 7.46 5.36
CA THR A 99 -11.75 7.64 5.47
C THR A 99 -11.46 8.76 6.47
N CYS A 100 -10.46 8.57 7.33
CA CYS A 100 -10.00 9.59 8.26
C CYS A 100 -9.38 10.79 7.50
N GLY A 101 -9.38 11.98 8.10
CA GLY A 101 -8.84 13.19 7.47
C GLY A 101 -7.37 13.11 7.05
N CYS A 102 -6.56 12.24 7.67
CA CYS A 102 -5.18 11.98 7.25
C CYS A 102 -5.03 10.92 6.14
N GLY A 103 -6.10 10.20 5.78
CA GLY A 103 -6.08 9.18 4.72
C GLY A 103 -5.50 7.81 5.14
N GLU A 104 -4.94 7.68 6.34
CA GLU A 104 -4.22 6.46 6.78
C GLU A 104 -5.14 5.38 7.40
N SER A 105 -6.38 5.74 7.72
CA SER A 105 -7.35 4.88 8.39
C SER A 105 -8.73 4.98 7.74
N PHE A 106 -9.47 3.87 7.73
CA PHE A 106 -10.76 3.74 7.06
C PHE A 106 -11.70 2.80 7.84
N SER A 107 -12.98 2.84 7.47
CA SER A 107 -13.98 1.84 7.83
C SER A 107 -14.62 1.25 6.58
N ILE A 108 -15.13 0.02 6.68
CA ILE A 108 -16.01 -0.59 5.68
C ILE A 108 -17.48 -0.41 6.08
#